data_AF-A0A6S7L761-F1
#
_entry.id   AF-A0A6S7L761-F1
#
_cell.length_a   1.000
_cell.length_b   1.000
_cell.length_c   1.000
_cell.angle_alpha   90.00
_cell.angle_beta   90.00
_cell.angle_gamma   90.00
#
_symmetry.space_group_name_H-M   'P 1'
#
loop_
_entity.id
_entity.type
_entity.pdbx_description
1 polymer ?
#
loop_
_entity_poly.entity_id
_entity_poly.type
_entity_poly.pdbx_seq_one_letter_code
_entity_poly.pdbx_strand_id
1 'polypeptide(L)'
;MPARSCLDLLRKGVKTSGHYKIYDCTNDCLTNVYCDMESEPGAAWTLIESFSLKNKGTTALRNHQLSANSPINEKTPNWNIYRMSLSQMNALKPHSTHWRVTCSLPTHGVDYRDYARANFVDFDIMAFTGSGVCKKMELVNIRGHQCAQCTAMWWHINAHPAMDSSISSCEFVPTAGSVPSEDNFGYYDFFNTNFRCTATPDSTTNWWFGGYL
;
A
#
# COMPACT_ATOMS: atom_id res chain seq x y z
N MET A 1 9.14 17.65 19.82
CA MET A 1 9.14 16.16 19.83
C MET A 1 9.74 15.64 18.53
N PRO A 2 10.47 14.52 18.53
CA PRO A 2 10.96 13.87 17.30
C PRO A 2 9.82 13.50 16.34
N ALA A 3 10.09 13.49 15.03
CA ALA A 3 9.10 13.05 14.04
C ALA A 3 9.04 11.51 14.00
N ARG A 4 7.83 10.94 14.03
CA ARG A 4 7.61 9.48 14.07
C ARG A 4 6.95 8.95 12.80
N SER A 5 6.61 9.83 11.87
CA SER A 5 6.07 9.49 10.56
C SER A 5 6.44 10.57 9.54
N CYS A 6 6.26 10.28 8.25
CA CYS A 6 6.31 11.31 7.22
C CYS A 6 5.27 12.41 7.45
N LEU A 7 4.10 12.08 8.00
CA LEU A 7 3.08 13.07 8.35
C LEU A 7 3.55 14.05 9.43
N ASP A 8 4.30 13.57 10.44
CA ASP A 8 4.92 14.47 11.42
C ASP A 8 6.01 15.37 10.81
N LEU A 9 6.74 14.89 9.81
CA LEU A 9 7.70 15.71 9.07
C LEU A 9 6.99 16.79 8.26
N LEU A 10 5.88 16.46 7.60
CA LEU A 10 5.06 17.42 6.88
C LEU A 10 4.48 18.50 7.79
N ARG A 11 3.98 18.12 8.98
CA ARG A 11 3.53 19.09 10.03
C ARG A 11 4.63 20.06 10.46
N LYS A 12 5.89 19.65 10.35
CA LYS A 12 7.06 20.48 10.67
C LYS A 12 7.57 21.31 9.48
N GLY A 13 6.88 21.25 8.34
CA GLY A 13 7.19 22.05 7.16
C GLY A 13 8.08 21.35 6.12
N VAL A 14 8.37 20.05 6.26
CA VAL A 14 9.06 19.27 5.22
C VAL A 14 8.09 19.00 4.07
N LYS A 15 8.44 19.39 2.84
CA LYS A 15 7.53 19.31 1.68
C LYS A 15 8.06 18.50 0.50
N THR A 16 9.30 18.05 0.55
CA THR A 16 9.94 17.31 -0.54
C THR A 16 9.88 15.82 -0.29
N SER A 17 9.65 15.02 -1.32
CA SER A 17 9.74 13.57 -1.24
C SER A 17 11.21 13.13 -1.14
N GLY A 18 11.45 11.97 -0.54
CA GLY A 18 12.80 11.43 -0.42
C GLY A 18 13.01 10.58 0.83
N HIS A 19 14.28 10.28 1.10
CA HIS A 19 14.67 9.51 2.28
C HIS A 19 14.82 10.39 3.52
N TYR A 20 14.20 9.96 4.62
CA TYR A 20 14.24 10.66 5.90
C TYR A 20 14.46 9.69 7.04
N LYS A 21 14.93 10.22 8.17
CA LYS A 21 15.00 9.49 9.43
C LYS A 21 13.83 9.88 10.31
N ILE A 22 13.09 8.87 10.79
CA ILE A 22 12.02 9.02 11.78
C ILE A 22 12.36 8.17 13.02
N TYR A 23 11.71 8.47 14.14
CA TYR A 23 11.92 7.74 15.39
C TYR A 23 10.92 6.59 15.53
N ASP A 24 11.44 5.37 15.69
CA ASP A 24 10.67 4.19 16.09
C ASP A 24 10.83 3.98 17.61
N CYS A 25 9.71 4.16 18.31
CA CYS A 25 9.67 4.29 19.77
C CYS A 25 9.65 2.96 20.51
N THR A 26 9.69 1.82 19.79
CA THR A 26 9.87 0.53 20.44
C THR A 26 11.30 0.31 20.94
N ASN A 27 12.30 1.03 20.39
CA ASN A 27 13.71 0.91 20.78
C ASN A 27 14.49 2.25 20.77
N ASP A 28 13.82 3.40 20.74
CA ASP A 28 14.48 4.72 20.63
C ASP A 28 15.39 4.84 19.36
N CYS A 29 15.06 4.05 18.34
CA CYS A 29 15.90 3.86 17.16
C CYS A 29 15.44 4.74 15.99
N LEU A 30 16.40 5.40 15.34
CA LEU A 30 16.19 6.07 14.06
C LEU A 30 16.01 5.03 12.96
N THR A 31 14.88 5.10 12.25
CA THR A 31 14.58 4.30 11.07
C THR A 31 14.64 5.16 9.82
N ASN A 32 15.32 4.68 8.78
CA ASN A 32 15.31 5.32 7.47
C ASN A 32 14.03 4.91 6.71
N VAL A 33 13.28 5.90 6.24
CA VAL A 33 12.03 5.71 5.49
C VAL A 33 12.07 6.50 4.20
N TYR A 34 11.26 6.10 3.23
CA TYR A 34 10.94 6.95 2.09
C TYR A 34 9.62 7.68 2.35
N CYS A 35 9.63 9.00 2.22
CA CYS A 35 8.45 9.84 2.31
C CYS A 35 8.04 10.32 0.93
N ASP A 36 6.76 10.19 0.61
CA ASP A 36 6.11 10.93 -0.46
C ASP A 36 5.29 12.07 0.15
N MET A 37 5.69 13.30 -0.15
CA MET A 37 5.09 14.55 0.35
C MET A 37 4.48 15.40 -0.76
N GLU A 38 4.64 14.98 -2.02
CA GLU A 38 4.43 15.83 -3.19
C GLU A 38 3.32 15.31 -4.08
N SER A 39 3.06 13.99 -4.08
CA SER A 39 2.08 13.40 -4.99
C SER A 39 0.65 13.84 -4.72
N GLU A 40 0.34 14.23 -3.48
CA GLU A 40 -0.99 14.70 -3.08
C GLU A 40 -0.86 15.94 -2.19
N PRO A 41 -1.50 17.08 -2.54
CA PRO A 41 -1.41 18.31 -1.76
C PRO A 41 -1.85 18.12 -0.30
N GLY A 42 -1.00 18.54 0.63
CA GLY A 42 -1.30 18.46 2.07
C GLY A 42 -1.25 17.04 2.64
N ALA A 43 -0.78 16.05 1.87
CA ALA A 43 -0.63 14.67 2.31
C ALA A 43 0.83 14.28 2.48
N ALA A 44 1.06 13.32 3.36
CA ALA A 44 2.35 12.71 3.57
C ALA A 44 2.20 11.20 3.74
N TRP A 45 3.05 10.45 3.05
CA TRP A 45 2.98 9.00 3.00
C TRP A 45 4.35 8.40 3.27
N THR A 46 4.38 7.43 4.16
CA THR A 46 5.57 6.65 4.50
C THR A 46 5.47 5.31 3.78
N LEU A 47 6.48 4.98 2.97
CA LEU A 47 6.53 3.68 2.29
C LEU A 47 6.72 2.58 3.33
N ILE A 48 5.81 1.60 3.38
CA ILE A 48 5.92 0.46 4.32
C ILE A 48 6.33 -0.84 3.63
N GLU A 49 6.00 -0.98 2.35
CA GLU A 49 6.33 -2.14 1.54
C GLU A 49 6.39 -1.73 0.07
N SER A 50 7.33 -2.32 -0.66
CA SER A 50 7.44 -2.15 -2.09
C SER A 50 8.02 -3.40 -2.73
N PHE A 51 7.40 -3.86 -3.80
CA PHE A 51 7.93 -5.00 -4.55
C PHE A 51 7.61 -4.91 -6.03
N SER A 52 8.57 -5.34 -6.85
CA SER A 52 8.37 -5.50 -8.30
C SER A 52 7.64 -6.80 -8.62
N LEU A 53 7.00 -6.85 -9.79
CA LEU A 53 6.30 -8.04 -10.26
C LEU A 53 7.21 -9.28 -10.30
N LYS A 54 8.47 -9.13 -10.72
CA LYS A 54 9.44 -10.24 -10.71
C LYS A 54 9.71 -10.81 -9.30
N ASN A 55 9.50 -10.01 -8.25
CA ASN A 55 9.64 -10.42 -6.86
C ASN A 55 8.32 -10.89 -6.22
N LYS A 56 7.23 -11.01 -6.98
CA LYS A 56 5.92 -11.46 -6.45
C LYS A 56 5.96 -12.82 -5.75
N GLY A 57 6.94 -13.66 -6.08
CA GLY A 57 7.08 -15.00 -5.51
C GLY A 57 7.75 -15.04 -4.13
N THR A 58 8.27 -13.92 -3.64
CA THR A 58 8.90 -13.87 -2.32
C THR A 58 7.87 -14.16 -1.23
N THR A 59 8.14 -15.13 -0.36
CA THR A 59 7.20 -15.59 0.68
C THR A 59 6.66 -14.45 1.53
N ALA A 60 7.51 -13.53 1.95
CA ALA A 60 7.11 -12.38 2.76
C ALA A 60 6.22 -11.38 1.99
N LEU A 61 6.16 -11.40 0.66
CA LEU A 61 5.36 -10.49 -0.16
C LEU A 61 4.13 -11.17 -0.76
N ARG A 62 4.04 -12.50 -0.65
CA ARG A 62 2.97 -13.32 -1.22
C ARG A 62 2.11 -14.02 -0.19
N ASN A 63 2.74 -14.61 0.82
CA ASN A 63 2.09 -15.50 1.79
C ASN A 63 1.82 -14.81 3.12
N HIS A 64 2.41 -13.64 3.35
CA HIS A 64 2.39 -12.98 4.64
C HIS A 64 1.58 -11.69 4.58
N GLN A 65 0.58 -11.63 5.47
CA GLN A 65 -0.16 -10.44 5.85
C GLN A 65 0.77 -9.27 6.18
N LEU A 66 0.32 -8.02 6.03
CA LEU A 66 1.08 -6.87 6.56
C LEU A 66 1.32 -6.98 8.08
N SER A 67 0.42 -7.63 8.82
CA SER A 67 0.55 -7.91 10.26
C SER A 67 1.51 -9.04 10.64
N ALA A 68 2.07 -9.76 9.67
CA ALA A 68 3.12 -10.75 9.95
C ALA A 68 4.49 -10.06 10.11
N ASN A 69 5.32 -10.55 11.02
CA ASN A 69 6.69 -10.04 11.14
C ASN A 69 7.60 -10.70 10.11
N SER A 70 7.77 -10.08 8.95
CA SER A 70 8.61 -10.60 7.85
C SER A 70 9.31 -9.49 7.08
N PRO A 71 10.22 -8.76 7.74
CA PRO A 71 10.91 -7.64 7.12
C PRO A 71 11.79 -8.07 5.95
N ILE A 72 11.91 -7.20 4.95
CA ILE A 72 12.89 -7.29 3.87
C ILE A 72 13.53 -5.93 3.70
N ASN A 73 14.85 -5.84 3.82
CA ASN A 73 15.58 -4.58 3.63
C ASN A 73 15.01 -3.43 4.50
N GLU A 74 14.55 -3.73 5.72
CA GLU A 74 13.78 -2.80 6.59
C GLU A 74 14.50 -1.48 6.91
N LYS A 75 15.84 -1.44 6.77
CA LYS A 75 16.69 -0.26 7.00
C LYS A 75 17.06 0.49 5.71
N THR A 76 16.75 -0.07 4.55
CA THR A 76 17.11 0.43 3.23
C THR A 76 15.91 0.37 2.29
N PRO A 77 14.93 1.29 2.46
CA PRO A 77 13.77 1.38 1.57
C PRO A 77 14.21 1.48 0.12
N ASN A 78 13.58 0.67 -0.73
CA ASN A 78 13.83 0.65 -2.18
C ASN A 78 12.58 0.16 -2.90
N TRP A 79 12.49 0.43 -4.20
CA TRP A 79 11.30 0.12 -4.98
C TRP A 79 11.17 -1.37 -5.33
N ASN A 80 12.29 -2.07 -5.47
CA ASN A 80 12.32 -3.42 -6.04
C ASN A 80 11.89 -4.50 -5.05
N ILE A 81 12.37 -4.43 -3.80
CA ILE A 81 12.03 -5.38 -2.75
C ILE A 81 12.31 -4.77 -1.36
N TYR A 82 11.25 -4.41 -0.66
CA TYR A 82 11.28 -3.76 0.63
C TYR A 82 10.02 -4.08 1.42
N ARG A 83 10.19 -4.33 2.72
CA ARG A 83 9.09 -4.51 3.66
C ARG A 83 9.57 -4.14 5.07
N MET A 84 8.85 -3.24 5.73
CA MET A 84 9.06 -2.93 7.15
C MET A 84 8.83 -4.16 8.04
N SER A 85 9.44 -4.16 9.24
CA SER A 85 9.04 -5.10 10.27
C SER A 85 7.64 -4.79 10.82
N LEU A 86 7.04 -5.78 11.48
CA LEU A 86 5.77 -5.57 12.17
C LEU A 86 5.87 -4.48 13.24
N SER A 87 6.99 -4.41 13.95
CA SER A 87 7.25 -3.39 14.97
C SER A 87 7.19 -1.97 14.39
N GLN A 88 7.88 -1.76 13.26
CA GLN A 88 7.89 -0.48 12.57
C GLN A 88 6.49 -0.07 12.08
N MET A 89 5.75 -1.00 11.46
CA MET A 89 4.38 -0.74 11.00
C MET A 89 3.44 -0.41 12.17
N ASN A 90 3.56 -1.11 13.30
CA ASN A 90 2.79 -0.83 14.51
C ASN A 90 3.17 0.50 15.17
N ALA A 91 4.44 0.91 15.10
CA ALA A 91 4.88 2.21 15.57
C ALA A 91 4.37 3.35 14.68
N LEU A 92 4.25 3.11 13.36
CA LEU A 92 3.83 4.11 12.38
C LEU A 92 2.31 4.32 12.31
N LYS A 93 1.53 3.25 12.51
CA LYS A 93 0.07 3.27 12.37
C LYS A 93 -0.63 4.32 13.26
N PRO A 94 -0.30 4.50 14.56
CA PRO A 94 -0.91 5.55 15.40
C PRO A 94 -0.62 6.98 14.93
N HIS A 95 0.41 7.17 14.10
CA HIS A 95 0.80 8.44 13.50
C HIS A 95 0.31 8.60 12.05
N SER A 96 -0.60 7.72 11.63
CA SER A 96 -1.21 7.67 10.30
C SER A 96 -2.73 7.61 10.43
N THR A 97 -3.44 8.23 9.51
CA THR A 97 -4.92 8.19 9.46
C THR A 97 -5.40 7.28 8.33
N HIS A 98 -4.57 7.08 7.31
CA HIS A 98 -4.88 6.37 6.08
C HIS A 98 -3.77 5.39 5.70
N TRP A 99 -4.14 4.44 4.85
CA TRP A 99 -3.21 3.70 4.04
C TRP A 99 -3.61 3.81 2.58
N ARG A 100 -2.65 3.61 1.69
CA ARG A 100 -2.89 3.53 0.25
C ARG A 100 -1.96 2.53 -0.43
N VAL A 101 -2.32 2.18 -1.64
CA VAL A 101 -1.50 1.39 -2.57
C VAL A 101 -1.39 2.13 -3.88
N THR A 102 -0.18 2.22 -4.41
CA THR A 102 0.10 2.82 -5.71
C THR A 102 0.83 1.81 -6.61
N CYS A 103 0.64 1.93 -7.91
CA CYS A 103 1.30 1.10 -8.91
C CYS A 103 2.37 1.89 -9.66
N SER A 104 3.63 1.45 -9.55
CA SER A 104 4.80 2.04 -10.22
C SER A 104 4.92 3.54 -10.01
N LEU A 105 4.81 4.00 -8.75
CA LEU A 105 4.90 5.41 -8.38
C LEU A 105 6.15 6.13 -8.94
N PRO A 106 7.36 5.53 -8.97
CA PRO A 106 8.54 6.17 -9.56
C PRO A 106 8.39 6.49 -11.06
N THR A 107 7.54 5.76 -11.76
CA THR A 107 7.33 5.88 -13.22
C THR A 107 6.14 6.78 -13.55
N HIS A 108 5.05 6.68 -12.77
CA HIS A 108 3.78 7.33 -13.09
C HIS A 108 3.36 8.44 -12.12
N GLY A 109 4.02 8.55 -10.97
CA GLY A 109 3.53 9.39 -9.87
C GLY A 109 2.18 8.90 -9.36
N VAL A 110 1.30 9.84 -9.00
CA VAL A 110 -0.08 9.57 -8.61
C VAL A 110 -1.03 10.35 -9.51
N ASP A 111 -1.66 9.63 -10.44
CA ASP A 111 -2.78 10.10 -11.27
C ASP A 111 -4.09 9.36 -10.91
N TYR A 112 -4.09 8.63 -9.80
CA TYR A 112 -5.17 7.79 -9.27
C TYR A 112 -5.61 6.63 -10.15
N ARG A 113 -4.92 6.32 -11.24
CA ARG A 113 -5.13 5.06 -11.97
C ARG A 113 -4.34 3.94 -11.31
N ASP A 114 -4.98 2.79 -11.11
CA ASP A 114 -4.40 1.63 -10.42
C ASP A 114 -3.94 2.02 -9.00
N TYR A 115 -4.92 2.43 -8.20
CA TYR A 115 -4.74 3.10 -6.91
C TYR A 115 -5.82 2.64 -5.92
N ALA A 116 -5.47 2.49 -4.65
CA ALA A 116 -6.44 2.25 -3.59
C ALA A 116 -6.08 3.08 -2.35
N ARG A 117 -7.07 3.68 -1.69
CA ARG A 117 -6.92 4.40 -0.41
C ARG A 117 -8.11 4.18 0.49
N ALA A 118 -7.83 3.94 1.78
CA ALA A 118 -8.82 3.92 2.82
C ALA A 118 -8.26 4.51 4.13
N ASN A 119 -9.16 4.92 5.01
CA ASN A 119 -8.80 5.30 6.37
C ASN A 119 -8.79 4.07 7.28
N PHE A 120 -7.94 4.09 8.31
CA PHE A 120 -7.81 2.98 9.26
C PHE A 120 -9.06 2.75 10.13
N VAL A 121 -9.96 3.73 10.24
CA VAL A 121 -11.19 3.63 11.04
C VAL A 121 -12.21 2.72 10.36
N ASP A 122 -12.44 2.94 9.07
CA ASP A 122 -13.37 2.18 8.25
C ASP A 122 -12.76 0.83 7.80
N PHE A 123 -11.46 0.82 7.53
CA PHE A 123 -10.77 -0.38 7.07
C PHE A 123 -9.33 -0.45 7.58
N ASP A 124 -9.16 -1.12 8.71
CA ASP A 124 -7.84 -1.43 9.25
C ASP A 124 -7.19 -2.63 8.53
N ILE A 125 -6.34 -2.34 7.54
CA ILE A 125 -5.65 -3.37 6.75
C ILE A 125 -4.71 -4.25 7.58
N MET A 126 -4.20 -3.75 8.72
CA MET A 126 -3.32 -4.52 9.61
C MET A 126 -4.09 -5.52 10.47
N ALA A 127 -5.38 -5.27 10.74
CA ALA A 127 -6.24 -6.17 11.51
C ALA A 127 -7.17 -7.00 10.61
N PHE A 128 -7.12 -6.79 9.30
CA PHE A 128 -8.00 -7.47 8.37
C PHE A 128 -7.68 -8.96 8.26
N THR A 129 -8.72 -9.78 8.14
CA THR A 129 -8.70 -11.18 7.71
C THR A 129 -10.07 -11.50 7.13
N GLY A 130 -10.11 -12.09 5.95
CA GLY A 130 -11.36 -12.36 5.25
C GLY A 130 -11.16 -12.82 3.81
N SER A 131 -12.16 -13.49 3.26
CA SER A 131 -12.21 -13.87 1.84
C SER A 131 -13.44 -13.24 1.22
N GLY A 132 -13.24 -12.40 0.22
CA GLY A 132 -14.34 -11.75 -0.49
C GLY A 132 -15.15 -10.78 0.38
N VAL A 133 -14.49 -10.08 1.31
CA VAL A 133 -15.18 -9.18 2.25
C VAL A 133 -15.24 -7.78 1.68
N CYS A 134 -16.45 -7.22 1.60
CA CYS A 134 -16.67 -5.83 1.22
C CYS A 134 -16.15 -4.89 2.32
N LYS A 135 -15.20 -4.03 1.96
CA LYS A 135 -14.63 -3.01 2.84
C LYS A 135 -14.81 -1.63 2.22
N LYS A 136 -15.09 -0.65 3.06
CA LYS A 136 -15.29 0.73 2.63
C LYS A 136 -13.93 1.32 2.21
N MET A 137 -13.93 1.89 1.02
CA MET A 137 -12.79 2.55 0.40
C MET A 137 -13.12 4.02 0.18
N GLU A 138 -12.13 4.89 0.39
CA GLU A 138 -12.29 6.29 0.03
C GLU A 138 -12.15 6.49 -1.47
N LEU A 139 -11.21 5.76 -2.06
CA LEU A 139 -10.95 5.73 -3.48
C LEU A 139 -10.37 4.37 -3.84
N VAL A 140 -10.88 3.75 -4.89
CA VAL A 140 -10.28 2.58 -5.51
C VAL A 140 -10.38 2.72 -7.02
N ASN A 141 -9.31 2.37 -7.71
CA ASN A 141 -9.22 2.37 -9.15
C ASN A 141 -8.44 1.13 -9.62
N ILE A 142 -9.05 0.37 -10.52
CA ILE A 142 -8.40 -0.75 -11.19
C ILE A 142 -8.66 -0.61 -12.70
N ARG A 143 -7.59 -0.46 -13.47
CA ARG A 143 -7.59 -0.31 -14.94
C ARG A 143 -8.48 0.82 -15.46
N GLY A 144 -8.70 1.86 -14.65
CA GLY A 144 -9.58 2.98 -14.99
C GLY A 144 -11.03 2.85 -14.50
N HIS A 145 -11.42 1.68 -13.99
CA HIS A 145 -12.66 1.55 -13.23
C HIS A 145 -12.44 2.19 -11.88
N GLN A 146 -13.14 3.27 -11.58
CA GLN A 146 -12.99 3.99 -10.33
C GLN A 146 -14.27 3.98 -9.51
N CYS A 147 -14.10 4.02 -8.20
CA CYS A 147 -15.17 4.19 -7.24
C CYS A 147 -14.64 4.92 -6.01
N ALA A 148 -15.46 5.82 -5.47
CA ALA A 148 -15.12 6.64 -4.32
C ALA A 148 -16.23 6.53 -3.27
N GLN A 149 -15.85 6.52 -1.99
CA GLN A 149 -16.78 6.36 -0.86
C GLN A 149 -17.72 5.16 -1.02
N CYS A 150 -17.15 4.02 -1.41
CA CYS A 150 -17.91 2.82 -1.73
C CYS A 150 -17.23 1.58 -1.16
N THR A 151 -17.92 0.45 -1.22
CA THR A 151 -17.39 -0.84 -0.82
C THR A 151 -16.66 -1.53 -1.96
N ALA A 152 -15.47 -2.06 -1.66
CA ALA A 152 -14.68 -2.87 -2.56
C ALA A 152 -14.33 -4.20 -1.89
N MET A 153 -14.20 -5.24 -2.70
CA MET A 153 -14.00 -6.59 -2.20
C MET A 153 -12.51 -6.88 -1.97
N TRP A 154 -12.17 -7.34 -0.77
CA TRP A 154 -10.80 -7.66 -0.39
C TRP A 154 -10.66 -9.10 0.08
N TRP A 155 -9.51 -9.68 -0.23
CA TRP A 155 -9.08 -11.00 0.20
C TRP A 155 -7.81 -10.91 1.00
N HIS A 156 -7.81 -11.69 2.07
CA HIS A 156 -6.70 -11.84 2.97
C HIS A 156 -6.90 -13.05 3.89
N ILE A 157 -6.41 -14.23 3.48
CA ILE A 157 -6.33 -15.44 4.32
C ILE A 157 -4.99 -16.12 4.08
N ASN A 158 -4.08 -16.06 5.06
CA ASN A 158 -2.74 -16.66 4.96
C ASN A 158 -1.99 -16.29 3.66
N ALA A 159 -2.25 -15.08 3.16
CA ALA A 159 -1.73 -14.54 1.92
C ALA A 159 -1.46 -13.04 2.12
N HIS A 160 -0.84 -12.39 1.15
CA HIS A 160 -0.77 -10.94 1.10
C HIS A 160 -2.17 -10.35 0.76
N PRO A 161 -2.56 -9.19 1.32
CA PRO A 161 -3.82 -8.55 0.93
C PRO A 161 -3.90 -8.31 -0.58
N ALA A 162 -5.05 -8.61 -1.16
CA ALA A 162 -5.32 -8.45 -2.58
C ALA A 162 -6.80 -8.19 -2.85
N MET A 163 -7.09 -7.74 -4.07
CA MET A 163 -8.44 -7.70 -4.64
C MET A 163 -8.49 -8.64 -5.85
N ASP A 164 -9.61 -9.34 -6.04
CA ASP A 164 -9.90 -10.05 -7.29
C ASP A 164 -10.86 -9.20 -8.13
N SER A 165 -10.36 -8.62 -9.23
CA SER A 165 -11.18 -7.76 -10.09
C SER A 165 -12.08 -8.53 -11.07
N SER A 166 -11.98 -9.86 -11.11
CA SER A 166 -12.83 -10.70 -11.95
C SER A 166 -14.19 -11.03 -11.32
N ILE A 167 -14.35 -10.72 -10.04
CA ILE A 167 -15.57 -10.96 -9.26
C ILE A 167 -16.12 -9.62 -8.75
N SER A 168 -17.43 -9.47 -8.76
CA SER A 168 -18.09 -8.27 -8.22
C SER A 168 -19.29 -8.65 -7.36
N SER A 169 -19.19 -8.41 -6.06
CA SER A 169 -20.29 -8.54 -5.09
C SER A 169 -20.49 -7.29 -4.22
N CYS A 170 -19.57 -6.31 -4.32
CA CYS A 170 -19.66 -5.01 -3.64
C CYS A 170 -20.05 -3.91 -4.64
N GLU A 171 -20.08 -2.65 -4.18
CA GLU A 171 -20.43 -1.50 -5.04
C GLU A 171 -19.38 -1.22 -6.12
N PHE A 172 -18.11 -1.53 -5.87
CA PHE A 172 -17.05 -1.41 -6.86
C PHE A 172 -17.06 -2.59 -7.85
N VAL A 173 -17.27 -2.29 -9.14
CA VAL A 173 -17.42 -3.28 -10.22
C VAL A 173 -16.31 -3.12 -11.29
N PRO A 174 -15.11 -3.68 -11.09
CA PRO A 174 -13.98 -3.57 -12.04
C PRO A 174 -13.90 -4.70 -13.09
N THR A 175 -14.98 -5.45 -13.32
CA THR A 175 -14.93 -6.72 -14.07
C THR A 175 -14.73 -6.58 -15.57
N ALA A 176 -15.01 -5.42 -16.17
CA ALA A 176 -14.79 -5.23 -17.59
C ALA A 176 -13.28 -5.28 -17.90
N GLY A 177 -12.91 -6.15 -18.84
CA GLY A 177 -11.51 -6.34 -19.23
C GLY A 177 -10.63 -7.07 -18.21
N SER A 178 -11.20 -7.62 -17.13
CA SER A 178 -10.46 -8.47 -16.20
C SER A 178 -10.12 -9.83 -16.81
N VAL A 179 -9.07 -10.48 -16.33
CA VAL A 179 -8.83 -11.92 -16.57
C VAL A 179 -9.42 -12.77 -15.42
N PRO A 180 -9.67 -14.08 -15.61
CA PRO A 180 -10.16 -14.92 -14.52
C PRO A 180 -9.21 -14.91 -13.31
N SER A 181 -9.77 -14.73 -12.10
CA SER A 181 -9.03 -14.65 -10.84
C SER A 181 -7.96 -13.55 -10.80
N GLU A 182 -8.19 -12.43 -11.50
CA GLU A 182 -7.20 -11.35 -11.59
C GLU A 182 -6.93 -10.69 -10.24
N ASP A 183 -5.78 -10.99 -9.67
CA ASP A 183 -5.26 -10.39 -8.45
C ASP A 183 -4.73 -8.97 -8.71
N ASN A 184 -5.15 -8.04 -7.87
CA ASN A 184 -4.71 -6.65 -7.87
C ASN A 184 -4.16 -6.27 -6.50
N PHE A 185 -3.16 -5.38 -6.48
CA PHE A 185 -2.47 -4.85 -5.30
C PHE A 185 -1.70 -5.86 -4.42
N GLY A 186 -1.71 -7.16 -4.74
CA GLY A 186 -0.94 -8.19 -4.05
C GLY A 186 -1.23 -9.59 -4.57
N TYR A 187 -0.57 -10.60 -3.99
CA TYR A 187 -0.66 -12.05 -4.30
C TYR A 187 -0.24 -12.45 -5.73
N TYR A 188 -0.82 -11.85 -6.76
CA TYR A 188 -0.47 -11.95 -8.19
C TYR A 188 -0.27 -13.38 -8.69
N ASP A 189 -1.18 -14.30 -8.38
CA ASP A 189 -1.16 -15.63 -8.99
C ASP A 189 -1.63 -15.55 -10.45
N PHE A 190 -2.77 -14.90 -10.68
CA PHE A 190 -3.26 -14.51 -12.00
C PHE A 190 -3.35 -12.99 -12.07
N PHE A 191 -2.95 -12.41 -13.19
CA PHE A 191 -2.86 -10.95 -13.32
C PHE A 191 -2.99 -10.51 -14.78
N ASN A 192 -3.25 -9.22 -14.98
CA ASN A 192 -3.42 -8.59 -16.28
C ASN A 192 -2.33 -7.53 -16.51
N THR A 193 -1.71 -7.54 -17.67
CA THR A 193 -0.64 -6.57 -18.00
C THR A 193 -1.17 -5.16 -18.27
N ASN A 194 -2.50 -4.98 -18.38
CA ASN A 194 -3.11 -3.65 -18.45
C ASN A 194 -3.20 -2.95 -17.08
N PHE A 195 -3.00 -3.69 -15.98
CA PHE A 195 -2.91 -3.17 -14.62
C PHE A 195 -1.46 -2.79 -14.31
N ARG A 196 -1.20 -1.53 -13.93
CA ARG A 196 0.16 -0.96 -13.85
C ARG A 196 1.11 -1.67 -12.89
N CYS A 197 0.60 -2.26 -11.80
CA CYS A 197 1.43 -3.01 -10.85
C CYS A 197 1.96 -4.32 -11.47
N THR A 198 1.32 -4.81 -12.53
CA THR A 198 1.62 -6.09 -13.19
C THR A 198 1.91 -5.93 -14.68
N ALA A 199 2.17 -4.71 -15.15
CA ALA A 199 2.37 -4.40 -16.58
C ALA A 199 3.67 -4.96 -17.14
N THR A 200 4.75 -4.92 -16.35
CA THR A 200 6.07 -5.44 -16.71
C THR A 200 6.72 -6.11 -15.50
N PRO A 201 7.78 -6.93 -15.68
CA PRO A 201 8.51 -7.52 -14.56
C PRO A 201 9.06 -6.49 -13.56
N ASP A 202 9.33 -5.26 -14.00
CA ASP A 202 9.84 -4.17 -13.17
C ASP A 202 8.75 -3.26 -12.59
N SER A 203 7.48 -3.48 -12.96
CA SER A 203 6.35 -2.78 -12.36
C SER A 203 6.29 -3.03 -10.86
N THR A 204 6.09 -1.98 -10.06
CA THR A 204 6.09 -2.09 -8.60
C THR A 204 4.71 -1.91 -8.00
N THR A 205 4.45 -2.61 -6.90
CA THR A 205 3.33 -2.33 -5.99
C THR A 205 3.90 -1.67 -4.75
N ASN A 206 3.40 -0.48 -4.40
CA ASN A 206 3.94 0.31 -3.30
C ASN A 206 2.82 0.52 -2.26
N TRP A 207 3.00 0.03 -1.05
CA TRP A 207 2.08 0.19 0.07
C TRP A 207 2.57 1.28 1.02
N TRP A 208 1.64 2.08 1.51
CA TRP A 208 1.93 3.31 2.24
C TRP A 208 1.02 3.50 3.43
N PHE A 209 1.58 3.99 4.54
CA PHE A 209 0.81 4.55 5.66
C PHE A 209 1.05 6.05 5.75
N GLY A 210 0.00 6.82 6.03
CA GLY A 210 0.11 8.27 6.03
C GLY A 210 -1.22 8.96 6.28
N GLY A 211 -1.37 10.14 5.71
CA GLY A 211 -2.60 10.90 5.81
C GLY A 211 -2.40 12.36 5.40
N TYR A 212 -3.39 13.16 5.75
CA TYR A 212 -3.45 14.58 5.44
C TYR A 212 -3.22 15.43 6.69
N LEU A 213 -2.79 16.68 6.48
CA LEU A 213 -2.71 17.71 7.51
C LEU A 213 -4.09 18.14 8.02
#